data_AF-A0A945F9H6-F1
#
_entry.id   AF-A0A945F9H6-F1
#
_cell.length_a   1.000
_cell.length_b   1.000
_cell.length_c   1.000
_cell.angle_alpha   90.00
_cell.angle_beta   90.00
_cell.angle_gamma   90.00
#
_symmetry.space_group_name_H-M   'P 1'
#
loop_
_entity.id
_entity.type
_entity.pdbx_description
1 polymer ?
#
loop_
_entity_poly.entity_id
_entity_poly.type
_entity_poly.pdbx_seq_one_letter_code
_entity_poly.pdbx_strand_id
1 'polypeptide(L)'
;MTEQVHENFPQGQVDFLVGGARDLVKDLFRRNPFIYWGDFLFSALLGWGAFVLALKAPVFSSRQILFVGISCLALYRAVLFIHEIAHFKKGTFKVFRWVWNMLCGFPFMIPVFLYQSVHFDHHKQNFYGTQKDGEYFPFALKGRKWIIIHILFSFLVPILFLARFAILAPLSLADKRLRTFLMVRMSALVIDLDYRRPESSWKNLEGWKIQEFLTFLMAWVFIGAVVAKIIPAMTLYLWYCVTALIFMVNSIRTLAAHRYQNPEENVMSHPNQMLDSVNIPGIGWVTSLWAPVGLRFHATHHLFPDLPYYVLEEAHRRLIQDQGKNSLYGQTVCSGLFPALNQLWKHADR
;
A
#
# COMPACT_ATOMS: atom_id res chain seq x y z
N MET A 1 -7.96 35.45 5.66
CA MET A 1 -9.14 35.01 6.42
C MET A 1 -9.49 33.62 5.94
N THR A 2 -8.96 32.60 6.60
CA THR A 2 -9.32 31.21 6.37
C THR A 2 -10.65 30.95 7.05
N GLU A 3 -11.72 30.87 6.26
CA GLU A 3 -12.95 30.23 6.72
C GLU A 3 -12.57 28.83 7.19
N GLN A 4 -12.64 28.61 8.50
CA GLN A 4 -12.80 27.27 9.03
C GLN A 4 -14.06 26.72 8.39
N VAL A 5 -13.91 25.81 7.45
CA VAL A 5 -15.00 24.97 6.96
C VAL A 5 -15.36 24.03 8.09
N HIS A 6 -16.07 24.55 9.10
CA HIS A 6 -16.98 23.77 9.90
C HIS A 6 -18.12 23.37 8.95
N GLU A 7 -17.87 22.34 8.15
CA GLU A 7 -18.87 21.80 7.24
C GLU A 7 -19.93 21.09 8.09
N ASN A 8 -21.06 21.80 8.27
CA ASN A 8 -22.29 21.27 8.85
C ASN A 8 -22.90 20.27 7.87
N PHE A 9 -22.39 19.05 7.85
CA PHE A 9 -23.13 17.94 7.26
C PHE A 9 -24.48 17.84 7.97
N PRO A 10 -25.58 17.50 7.27
CA PRO A 10 -26.84 17.21 7.93
C PRO A 10 -26.61 16.16 9.01
N GLN A 11 -26.86 16.50 10.28
CA GLN A 11 -26.54 15.66 11.45
C GLN A 11 -26.99 14.20 11.26
N GLY A 12 -28.17 13.99 10.66
CA GLY A 12 -28.70 12.65 10.38
C GLY A 12 -27.89 11.81 9.37
N GLN A 13 -27.17 12.41 8.43
CA GLN A 13 -26.28 11.68 7.51
C GLN A 13 -24.98 11.26 8.21
N VAL A 14 -24.47 12.08 9.13
CA VAL A 14 -23.28 11.76 9.94
C VAL A 14 -23.60 10.65 10.93
N ASP A 15 -24.71 10.76 11.65
CA ASP A 15 -25.13 9.77 12.64
C ASP A 15 -25.39 8.39 11.99
N PHE A 16 -25.97 8.37 10.77
CA PHE A 16 -26.18 7.13 10.02
C PHE A 16 -24.86 6.50 9.52
N LEU A 17 -23.89 7.31 9.08
CA LEU A 17 -22.56 6.82 8.69
C LEU A 17 -21.82 6.17 9.86
N VAL A 18 -22.00 6.66 11.08
CA VAL A 18 -21.31 6.14 12.28
C VAL A 18 -22.03 4.93 12.89
N GLY A 19 -23.36 4.85 12.82
CA GLY A 19 -24.15 3.74 13.40
C GLY A 19 -24.79 2.78 12.39
N GLY A 20 -25.62 3.29 11.47
CA GLY A 20 -26.45 2.49 10.57
C GLY A 20 -25.67 1.75 9.48
N ALA A 21 -24.57 2.33 9.00
CA ALA A 21 -23.74 1.73 7.96
C ALA A 21 -23.10 0.40 8.43
N ARG A 22 -22.80 0.24 9.72
CA ARG A 22 -22.19 -0.99 10.27
C ARG A 22 -23.17 -2.15 10.27
N ASP A 23 -24.45 -1.90 10.47
CA ASP A 23 -25.49 -2.93 10.45
C ASP A 23 -25.67 -3.57 9.07
N LEU A 24 -25.41 -2.82 8.00
CA LEU A 24 -25.48 -3.29 6.62
C LEU A 24 -24.39 -4.31 6.27
N VAL A 25 -23.28 -4.33 7.01
CA VAL A 25 -22.08 -5.12 6.68
C VAL A 25 -21.62 -6.06 7.79
N LYS A 26 -22.39 -6.18 8.88
CA LYS A 26 -21.99 -6.96 10.08
C LYS A 26 -21.74 -8.45 9.80
N ASP A 27 -22.41 -9.02 8.82
CA ASP A 27 -22.23 -10.40 8.35
C ASP A 27 -20.94 -10.61 7.53
N LEU A 28 -20.33 -9.53 7.02
CA LEU A 28 -19.18 -9.58 6.12
C LEU A 28 -17.82 -9.64 6.84
N PHE A 29 -17.76 -9.43 8.15
CA PHE A 29 -16.49 -9.38 8.92
C PHE A 29 -15.77 -10.74 9.04
N ARG A 30 -16.42 -11.85 8.69
CA ARG A 30 -15.84 -13.18 8.81
C ARG A 30 -14.80 -13.42 7.70
N ARG A 31 -13.53 -13.55 8.10
CA ARG A 31 -12.42 -13.91 7.21
C ARG A 31 -12.48 -15.39 6.83
N ASN A 32 -12.28 -15.69 5.56
CA ASN A 32 -12.13 -17.04 5.02
C ASN A 32 -10.67 -17.29 4.63
N PRO A 33 -9.90 -18.08 5.42
CA PRO A 33 -8.49 -18.35 5.14
C PRO A 33 -8.22 -18.98 3.77
N PHE A 34 -9.15 -19.77 3.23
CA PHE A 34 -8.96 -20.41 1.93
C PHE A 34 -8.90 -19.40 0.79
N ILE A 35 -9.67 -18.31 0.86
CA ILE A 35 -9.63 -17.22 -0.12
C ILE A 35 -8.28 -16.52 -0.06
N TYR A 36 -7.83 -16.17 1.14
CA TYR A 36 -6.52 -15.52 1.35
C TYR A 36 -5.38 -16.39 0.79
N TRP A 37 -5.31 -17.67 1.19
CA TRP A 37 -4.26 -18.58 0.74
C TRP A 37 -4.32 -18.84 -0.77
N GLY A 38 -5.50 -19.13 -1.31
CA GLY A 38 -5.69 -19.44 -2.73
C GLY A 38 -5.27 -18.26 -3.62
N ASP A 39 -5.77 -17.05 -3.33
CA ASP A 39 -5.48 -15.85 -4.10
C ASP A 39 -4.01 -15.44 -3.98
N PHE A 40 -3.47 -15.41 -2.76
CA PHE A 40 -2.08 -15.05 -2.52
C PHE A 40 -1.10 -16.02 -3.19
N LEU A 41 -1.27 -17.34 -2.97
CA LEU A 41 -0.35 -18.33 -3.54
C LEU A 41 -0.48 -18.39 -5.07
N PHE A 42 -1.69 -18.30 -5.61
CA PHE A 42 -1.88 -18.22 -7.06
C PHE A 42 -1.14 -17.02 -7.66
N SER A 43 -1.34 -15.83 -7.07
CA SER A 43 -0.69 -14.59 -7.52
C SER A 43 0.83 -14.66 -7.42
N ALA A 44 1.35 -15.17 -6.30
CA ALA A 44 2.80 -15.32 -6.08
C ALA A 44 3.41 -16.34 -7.05
N LEU A 45 2.80 -17.52 -7.22
CA LEU A 45 3.30 -18.57 -8.11
C LEU A 45 3.25 -18.15 -9.58
N LEU A 46 2.15 -17.53 -10.03
CA LEU A 46 2.03 -16.98 -11.38
C LEU A 46 3.09 -15.91 -11.62
N GLY A 47 3.28 -15.02 -10.65
CA GLY A 47 4.25 -13.93 -10.70
C GLY A 47 5.69 -14.41 -10.81
N TRP A 48 6.14 -15.25 -9.88
CA TRP A 48 7.48 -15.82 -9.90
C TRP A 48 7.70 -16.78 -11.07
N GLY A 49 6.68 -17.54 -11.48
CA GLY A 49 6.72 -18.37 -12.68
C GLY A 49 6.95 -17.55 -13.94
N ALA A 50 6.19 -16.47 -14.12
CA ALA A 50 6.37 -15.53 -15.22
C ALA A 50 7.74 -14.84 -15.17
N PHE A 51 8.25 -14.48 -13.99
CA PHE A 51 9.60 -13.94 -13.81
C PHE A 51 10.68 -14.90 -14.34
N VAL A 52 10.58 -16.19 -13.99
CA VAL A 52 11.52 -17.22 -14.48
C VAL A 52 11.39 -17.42 -15.99
N LEU A 53 10.18 -17.35 -16.55
CA LEU A 53 9.98 -17.41 -18.00
C LEU A 53 10.54 -16.18 -18.71
N ALA A 54 10.47 -14.99 -18.11
CA ALA A 54 11.09 -13.78 -18.64
C ALA A 54 12.63 -13.90 -18.69
N LEU A 55 13.25 -14.57 -17.71
CA LEU A 55 14.69 -14.85 -17.70
C LEU A 55 15.12 -15.83 -18.80
N LYS A 56 14.26 -16.79 -19.16
CA LYS A 56 14.53 -17.78 -20.21
C LYS A 56 14.23 -17.26 -21.62
N ALA A 57 13.44 -16.20 -21.74
CA ALA A 57 13.10 -15.59 -23.02
C ALA A 57 14.29 -14.79 -23.58
N PRO A 58 14.45 -14.70 -24.92
CA PRO A 58 15.46 -13.84 -25.52
C PRO A 58 15.30 -12.38 -25.07
N VAL A 59 16.41 -11.72 -24.80
CA VAL A 59 16.46 -10.35 -24.28
C VAL A 59 15.73 -9.41 -25.25
N PHE A 60 14.85 -8.55 -24.72
CA PHE A 60 13.98 -7.61 -25.45
C PHE A 60 12.99 -8.24 -26.44
N SER A 61 12.82 -9.57 -26.43
CA SER A 61 11.75 -10.19 -27.22
C SER A 61 10.37 -9.81 -26.69
N SER A 62 9.37 -9.81 -27.58
CA SER A 62 7.96 -9.62 -27.20
C SER A 62 7.50 -10.60 -26.11
N ARG A 63 8.03 -11.83 -26.11
CA ARG A 63 7.80 -12.84 -25.07
C ARG A 63 8.34 -12.40 -23.71
N GLN A 64 9.56 -11.87 -23.66
CA GLN A 64 10.13 -11.36 -22.41
C GLN A 64 9.30 -10.19 -21.87
N ILE A 65 8.93 -9.24 -22.73
CA ILE A 65 8.09 -8.09 -22.35
C ILE A 65 6.74 -8.55 -21.78
N LEU A 66 6.10 -9.51 -22.44
CA LEU A 66 4.84 -10.11 -21.97
C LEU A 66 5.00 -10.75 -20.59
N PHE A 67 6.04 -11.58 -20.39
CA PHE A 67 6.27 -12.23 -19.11
C PHE A 67 6.65 -11.25 -18.00
N VAL A 68 7.38 -10.18 -18.30
CA VAL A 68 7.62 -9.09 -17.35
C VAL A 68 6.31 -8.41 -16.95
N GLY A 69 5.40 -8.16 -17.90
CA GLY A 69 4.07 -7.61 -17.61
C GLY A 69 3.23 -8.50 -16.70
N ILE A 70 3.15 -9.81 -17.01
CA ILE A 70 2.44 -10.80 -16.18
C ILE A 70 3.08 -10.88 -14.79
N SER A 71 4.41 -10.99 -14.73
CA SER A 71 5.19 -11.02 -13.48
C SER A 71 4.88 -9.80 -12.63
N CYS A 72 4.90 -8.59 -13.21
CA CYS A 72 4.63 -7.35 -12.51
C CYS A 72 3.22 -7.33 -11.92
N LEU A 73 2.17 -7.59 -12.71
CA LEU A 73 0.79 -7.49 -12.24
C LEU A 73 0.46 -8.57 -11.18
N ALA A 74 0.93 -9.80 -11.38
CA ALA A 74 0.69 -10.88 -10.43
C ALA A 74 1.46 -10.68 -9.12
N LEU A 75 2.75 -10.29 -9.17
CA LEU A 75 3.52 -9.98 -7.97
C LEU A 75 3.04 -8.69 -7.30
N TYR A 76 2.57 -7.70 -8.04
CA TYR A 76 1.95 -6.50 -7.47
C TYR A 76 0.75 -6.87 -6.59
N ARG A 77 -0.15 -7.71 -7.10
CA ARG A 77 -1.27 -8.24 -6.31
C ARG A 77 -0.79 -9.02 -5.08
N ALA A 78 0.18 -9.91 -5.24
CA ALA A 78 0.72 -10.70 -4.13
C ALA A 78 1.37 -9.81 -3.04
N VAL A 79 2.14 -8.81 -3.45
CA VAL A 79 2.79 -7.85 -2.55
C VAL A 79 1.75 -7.02 -1.79
N LEU A 80 0.66 -6.60 -2.44
CA LEU A 80 -0.35 -5.79 -1.78
C LEU A 80 -1.15 -6.50 -0.68
N PHE A 81 -1.03 -7.81 -0.51
CA PHE A 81 -1.51 -8.48 0.70
C PHE A 81 -0.86 -7.96 1.98
N ILE A 82 0.27 -7.24 1.92
CA ILE A 82 0.82 -6.52 3.06
C ILE A 82 -0.21 -5.56 3.70
N HIS A 83 -1.12 -5.02 2.89
CA HIS A 83 -2.24 -4.19 3.34
C HIS A 83 -3.21 -4.96 4.22
N GLU A 84 -3.66 -6.14 3.78
CA GLU A 84 -4.50 -7.01 4.59
C GLU A 84 -3.80 -7.48 5.87
N ILE A 85 -2.52 -7.79 5.77
CA ILE A 85 -1.70 -8.23 6.91
C ILE A 85 -1.62 -7.14 7.97
N ALA A 86 -1.60 -5.86 7.59
CA ALA A 86 -1.59 -4.75 8.54
C ALA A 86 -2.87 -4.66 9.38
N HIS A 87 -4.00 -5.17 8.88
CA HIS A 87 -5.31 -5.18 9.54
C HIS A 87 -5.67 -6.51 10.22
N PHE A 88 -4.80 -7.52 10.13
CA PHE A 88 -5.05 -8.76 10.86
C PHE A 88 -5.00 -8.55 12.36
N LYS A 89 -6.01 -9.08 13.07
CA LYS A 89 -6.04 -9.09 14.53
C LYS A 89 -4.76 -9.70 15.09
N LYS A 90 -4.20 -9.07 16.13
CA LYS A 90 -2.98 -9.56 16.79
C LYS A 90 -3.13 -11.05 17.15
N GLY A 91 -2.14 -11.86 16.78
CA GLY A 91 -2.13 -13.29 17.05
C GLY A 91 -2.79 -14.18 15.99
N THR A 92 -3.48 -13.62 15.00
CA THR A 92 -4.10 -14.38 13.89
C THR A 92 -3.20 -14.44 12.65
N PHE A 93 -3.47 -15.39 11.73
CA PHE A 93 -2.77 -15.50 10.43
C PHE A 93 -1.23 -15.52 10.49
N LYS A 94 -0.64 -15.99 11.60
CA LYS A 94 0.82 -15.97 11.82
C LYS A 94 1.60 -16.70 10.71
N VAL A 95 1.13 -17.88 10.31
CA VAL A 95 1.75 -18.67 9.24
C VAL A 95 1.64 -17.96 7.89
N PHE A 96 0.45 -17.43 7.56
CA PHE A 96 0.23 -16.67 6.32
C PHE A 96 1.20 -15.49 6.22
N ARG A 97 1.37 -14.73 7.30
CA ARG A 97 2.31 -13.61 7.37
C ARG A 97 3.75 -14.04 7.12
N TRP A 98 4.18 -15.15 7.70
CA TRP A 98 5.54 -15.67 7.49
C TRP A 98 5.75 -16.14 6.06
N VAL A 99 4.80 -16.87 5.48
CA VAL A 99 4.88 -17.30 4.08
C VAL A 99 4.83 -16.11 3.13
N TRP A 100 4.02 -15.09 3.42
CA TRP A 100 4.02 -13.82 2.68
C TRP A 100 5.39 -13.14 2.71
N ASN A 101 6.01 -13.05 3.89
CA ASN A 101 7.37 -12.52 4.01
C ASN A 101 8.38 -13.34 3.19
N MET A 102 8.31 -14.67 3.21
CA MET A 102 9.24 -15.51 2.46
C MET A 102 9.09 -15.37 0.94
N LEU A 103 7.85 -15.24 0.43
CA LEU A 103 7.58 -15.17 -1.01
C LEU A 103 7.55 -13.76 -1.58
N CYS A 104 7.33 -12.73 -0.76
CA CYS A 104 7.22 -11.34 -1.20
C CYS A 104 8.06 -10.40 -0.33
N GLY A 105 7.83 -10.39 0.98
CA GLY A 105 8.49 -9.45 1.89
C GLY A 105 10.02 -9.41 1.76
N PHE A 106 10.71 -10.52 2.01
CA PHE A 106 12.16 -10.59 1.95
C PHE A 106 12.70 -10.52 0.52
N PRO A 107 12.15 -11.22 -0.49
CA PRO A 107 12.64 -11.11 -1.87
C PRO A 107 12.57 -9.69 -2.46
N PHE A 108 11.57 -8.89 -2.08
CA PHE A 108 11.42 -7.49 -2.53
C PHE A 108 11.98 -6.46 -1.54
N MET A 109 12.66 -6.90 -0.47
CA MET A 109 13.21 -6.02 0.56
C MET A 109 12.15 -5.15 1.26
N ILE A 110 10.92 -5.67 1.39
CA ILE A 110 9.75 -5.04 2.01
C ILE A 110 9.13 -5.94 3.10
N PRO A 111 9.88 -6.34 4.13
CA PRO A 111 9.34 -7.15 5.20
C PRO A 111 8.17 -6.45 5.91
N VAL A 112 7.21 -7.23 6.40
CA VAL A 112 5.95 -6.71 6.98
C VAL A 112 6.14 -5.61 8.02
N PHE A 113 7.23 -5.62 8.82
CA PHE A 113 7.44 -4.58 9.84
C PHE A 113 7.57 -3.16 9.25
N LEU A 114 7.90 -3.00 7.96
CA LEU A 114 7.93 -1.72 7.28
C LEU A 114 6.53 -1.11 7.07
N TYR A 115 5.47 -1.92 7.13
CA TYR A 115 4.11 -1.45 6.88
C TYR A 115 3.19 -1.63 8.08
N GLN A 116 3.43 -2.69 8.86
CA GLN A 116 2.72 -2.93 10.11
C GLN A 116 2.87 -1.73 11.05
N SER A 117 1.78 -1.34 11.72
CA SER A 117 1.61 -0.12 12.51
C SER A 117 1.44 1.15 11.69
N VAL A 118 2.22 1.39 10.65
CA VAL A 118 2.16 2.64 9.86
C VAL A 118 0.81 2.77 9.17
N HIS A 119 0.40 1.72 8.46
CA HIS A 119 -0.90 1.71 7.81
C HIS A 119 -2.06 1.70 8.81
N PHE A 120 -1.91 0.98 9.92
CA PHE A 120 -2.93 0.99 10.97
C PHE A 120 -3.07 2.38 11.62
N ASP A 121 -1.96 3.10 11.78
CA ASP A 121 -1.92 4.46 12.32
C ASP A 121 -2.62 5.44 11.36
N HIS A 122 -2.50 5.27 10.05
CA HIS A 122 -3.20 6.08 9.05
C HIS A 122 -4.73 6.10 9.23
N HIS A 123 -5.36 4.99 9.66
CA HIS A 123 -6.81 4.95 9.92
C HIS A 123 -7.24 5.62 11.25
N LYS A 124 -6.27 6.03 12.09
CA LYS A 124 -6.59 6.67 13.37
C LYS A 124 -6.91 8.14 13.16
N GLN A 125 -7.99 8.58 13.81
CA GLN A 125 -8.45 9.96 13.70
C GLN A 125 -7.36 11.00 14.02
N ASN A 126 -6.58 10.78 15.08
CA ASN A 126 -5.53 11.70 15.50
C ASN A 126 -4.20 11.57 14.72
N PHE A 127 -4.17 10.77 13.66
CA PHE A 127 -3.02 10.59 12.77
C PHE A 127 -3.36 11.06 11.36
N TYR A 128 -4.48 10.60 10.79
CA TYR A 128 -4.85 10.85 9.39
C TYR A 128 -4.64 12.31 8.98
N GLY A 129 -3.86 12.53 7.92
CA GLY A 129 -3.65 13.86 7.36
C GLY A 129 -2.78 14.81 8.19
N THR A 130 -2.16 14.32 9.28
CA THR A 130 -1.22 15.08 10.11
C THR A 130 0.22 14.62 9.84
N GLN A 131 1.22 15.32 10.40
CA GLN A 131 2.65 14.91 10.32
C GLN A 131 2.95 13.53 10.93
N LYS A 132 2.00 12.94 11.68
CA LYS A 132 2.14 11.58 12.24
C LYS A 132 1.73 10.50 11.24
N ASP A 133 1.15 10.86 10.12
CA ASP A 133 0.68 9.95 9.09
C ASP A 133 1.65 9.90 7.90
N GLY A 134 2.45 8.83 7.84
CA GLY A 134 3.38 8.63 6.74
C GLY A 134 2.69 8.22 5.43
N GLU A 135 1.42 7.83 5.46
CA GLU A 135 0.65 7.45 4.26
C GLU A 135 -0.21 8.57 3.70
N TYR A 136 -0.06 9.79 4.22
CA TYR A 136 -0.71 10.97 3.68
C TYR A 136 0.29 12.07 3.38
N PHE A 137 0.29 12.52 2.13
CA PHE A 137 1.03 13.71 1.71
C PHE A 137 0.05 14.58 0.91
N PRO A 138 -0.14 15.87 1.26
CA PRO A 138 -1.18 16.71 0.66
C PRO A 138 -0.81 17.16 -0.76
N PHE A 139 -0.79 16.21 -1.70
CA PHE A 139 -0.45 16.43 -3.10
C PHE A 139 -1.26 17.55 -3.75
N ALA A 140 -2.54 17.68 -3.40
CA ALA A 140 -3.41 18.72 -3.94
C ALA A 140 -2.98 20.13 -3.48
N LEU A 141 -2.23 20.26 -2.39
CA LEU A 141 -1.78 21.55 -1.83
C LEU A 141 -0.29 21.82 -2.09
N LYS A 142 0.53 20.77 -2.23
CA LYS A 142 1.99 20.91 -2.45
C LYS A 142 2.36 21.14 -3.91
N GLY A 143 1.46 20.80 -4.84
CA GLY A 143 1.59 21.11 -6.26
C GLY A 143 2.04 19.94 -7.14
N ARG A 144 1.78 20.07 -8.44
CA ARG A 144 2.01 19.03 -9.49
C ARG A 144 3.41 18.42 -9.50
N LYS A 145 4.43 19.20 -9.17
CA LYS A 145 5.83 18.73 -9.11
C LYS A 145 5.96 17.51 -8.19
N TRP A 146 5.26 17.50 -7.05
CA TRP A 146 5.34 16.40 -6.08
C TRP A 146 4.62 15.14 -6.55
N ILE A 147 3.55 15.28 -7.34
CA ILE A 147 2.88 14.14 -7.99
C ILE A 147 3.87 13.42 -8.92
N ILE A 148 4.60 14.17 -9.75
CA ILE A 148 5.62 13.63 -10.65
C ILE A 148 6.76 13.00 -9.85
N ILE A 149 7.28 13.70 -8.83
CA ILE A 149 8.36 13.19 -7.98
C ILE A 149 7.94 11.87 -7.32
N HIS A 150 6.70 11.76 -6.81
CA HIS A 150 6.23 10.53 -6.18
C HIS A 150 6.28 9.32 -7.14
N ILE A 151 5.87 9.51 -8.40
CA ILE A 151 5.95 8.46 -9.42
C ILE A 151 7.41 8.16 -9.76
N LEU A 152 8.26 9.17 -9.98
CA LEU A 152 9.67 8.96 -10.34
C LEU A 152 10.48 8.34 -9.19
N PHE A 153 10.12 8.61 -7.94
CA PHE A 153 10.79 8.07 -6.77
C PHE A 153 10.61 6.54 -6.68
N SER A 154 9.53 5.99 -7.25
CA SER A 154 9.30 4.53 -7.31
C SER A 154 10.45 3.74 -7.95
N PHE A 155 11.22 4.35 -8.86
CA PHE A 155 12.38 3.73 -9.50
C PHE A 155 13.63 3.71 -8.62
N LEU A 156 13.68 4.57 -7.59
CA LEU A 156 14.77 4.66 -6.63
C LEU A 156 14.53 3.76 -5.41
N VAL A 157 13.26 3.50 -5.06
CA VAL A 157 12.87 2.69 -3.90
C VAL A 157 13.54 1.31 -3.84
N PRO A 158 13.58 0.49 -4.93
CA PRO A 158 14.25 -0.81 -4.89
C PRO A 158 15.74 -0.72 -4.54
N ILE A 159 16.42 0.31 -5.05
CA ILE A 159 17.85 0.55 -4.80
C ILE A 159 18.05 0.95 -3.33
N LEU A 160 17.20 1.86 -2.82
CA LEU A 160 17.26 2.30 -1.42
C LEU A 160 17.01 1.16 -0.45
N PHE A 161 16.04 0.29 -0.72
CA PHE A 161 15.80 -0.86 0.16
C PHE A 161 16.90 -1.91 0.07
N LEU A 162 17.41 -2.21 -1.13
CA LEU A 162 18.55 -3.11 -1.26
C LEU A 162 19.76 -2.57 -0.49
N ALA A 163 20.10 -1.29 -0.63
CA ALA A 163 21.18 -0.66 0.13
C ALA A 163 20.89 -0.65 1.65
N ARG A 164 19.65 -0.34 2.05
CA ARG A 164 19.23 -0.33 3.46
C ARG A 164 19.43 -1.68 4.12
N PHE A 165 19.05 -2.77 3.47
CA PHE A 165 19.15 -4.10 4.06
C PHE A 165 20.51 -4.75 3.85
N ALA A 166 21.13 -4.63 2.67
CA ALA A 166 22.42 -5.26 2.40
C ALA A 166 23.60 -4.55 3.09
N ILE A 167 23.54 -3.22 3.22
CA ILE A 167 24.67 -2.40 3.69
C ILE A 167 24.35 -1.71 5.01
N LEU A 168 23.27 -0.93 5.08
CA LEU A 168 23.05 -0.07 6.26
C LEU A 168 22.63 -0.87 7.50
N ALA A 169 21.80 -1.90 7.34
CA ALA A 169 21.35 -2.75 8.43
C ALA A 169 22.51 -3.40 9.22
N PRO A 170 23.48 -4.10 8.59
CA PRO A 170 24.62 -4.66 9.33
C PRO A 170 25.52 -3.58 9.93
N LEU A 171 25.79 -2.47 9.21
CA LEU A 171 26.59 -1.36 9.75
C LEU A 171 25.95 -0.72 10.99
N SER A 172 24.62 -0.67 11.04
CA SER A 172 23.87 -0.14 12.18
C SER A 172 24.00 -0.97 13.47
N LEU A 173 24.55 -2.20 13.38
CA LEU A 173 24.87 -2.99 14.58
C LEU A 173 26.06 -2.40 15.35
N ALA A 174 26.99 -1.74 14.65
CA ALA A 174 28.15 -1.08 15.25
C ALA A 174 27.89 0.40 15.59
N ASP A 175 27.00 1.07 14.85
CA ASP A 175 26.68 2.50 15.07
C ASP A 175 25.23 2.71 15.54
N LYS A 176 25.10 3.15 16.81
CA LYS A 176 23.81 3.48 17.43
C LYS A 176 23.10 4.65 16.75
N ARG A 177 23.83 5.64 16.23
CA ARG A 177 23.23 6.80 15.53
C ARG A 177 22.61 6.34 14.22
N LEU A 178 23.34 5.52 13.46
CA LEU A 178 22.81 4.90 12.23
C LEU A 178 21.61 4.01 12.55
N ARG A 179 21.64 3.22 13.62
CA ARG A 179 20.51 2.41 14.07
C ARG A 179 19.25 3.24 14.31
N THR A 180 19.37 4.32 15.08
CA THR A 180 18.25 5.23 15.33
C THR A 180 17.76 5.87 14.05
N PHE A 181 18.66 6.32 13.17
CA PHE A 181 18.30 6.89 11.88
C PHE A 181 17.48 5.91 11.03
N LEU A 182 17.95 4.66 10.88
CA LEU A 182 17.23 3.64 10.12
C LEU A 182 15.86 3.36 10.72
N MET A 183 15.74 3.29 12.06
CA MET A 183 14.47 3.03 12.72
C MET A 183 13.48 4.21 12.63
N VAL A 184 13.96 5.44 12.56
CA VAL A 184 13.09 6.63 12.46
C VAL A 184 12.72 6.95 11.01
N ARG A 185 13.65 6.80 10.04
CA ARG A 185 13.50 7.30 8.67
C ARG A 185 13.40 6.21 7.59
N MET A 186 13.91 5.00 7.86
CA MET A 186 14.01 3.91 6.86
C MET A 186 13.44 2.59 7.36
N SER A 187 12.42 2.68 8.23
CA SER A 187 11.71 1.53 8.80
C SER A 187 10.22 1.54 8.43
N ALA A 188 9.80 2.41 7.51
CA ALA A 188 8.41 2.57 7.12
C ALA A 188 8.30 2.69 5.59
N LEU A 189 7.28 2.06 5.00
CA LEU A 189 6.83 2.32 3.64
C LEU A 189 5.86 3.50 3.71
N VAL A 190 6.30 4.66 3.24
CA VAL A 190 5.58 5.94 3.40
C VAL A 190 5.58 6.74 2.11
N ILE A 191 4.62 7.63 1.99
CA ILE A 191 4.51 8.63 0.92
C ILE A 191 5.26 9.90 1.32
N ASP A 192 5.08 10.35 2.56
CA ASP A 192 5.74 11.54 3.09
C ASP A 192 7.20 11.21 3.45
N LEU A 193 8.13 11.85 2.75
CA LEU A 193 9.58 11.67 2.96
C LEU A 193 10.07 12.36 4.24
N ASP A 194 9.30 13.31 4.79
CA ASP A 194 9.61 13.97 6.05
C ASP A 194 9.06 13.23 7.27
N TYR A 195 8.31 12.15 7.05
CA TYR A 195 7.80 11.29 8.11
C TYR A 195 8.92 10.79 9.05
N ARG A 196 8.57 10.70 10.33
CA ARG A 196 9.41 10.14 11.39
C ARG A 196 8.63 9.09 12.14
N ARG A 197 9.04 7.83 12.04
CA ARG A 197 8.37 6.75 12.74
C ARG A 197 8.52 6.91 14.25
N PRO A 198 7.42 7.02 15.02
CA PRO A 198 7.48 7.15 16.47
C PRO A 198 8.17 5.94 17.10
N GLU A 199 8.94 6.20 18.16
CA GLU A 199 9.66 5.16 18.87
C GLU A 199 8.74 4.09 19.47
N SER A 200 7.58 4.51 19.96
CA SER A 200 6.51 3.62 20.46
C SER A 200 5.99 2.65 19.40
N SER A 201 5.99 3.06 18.12
CA SER A 201 5.46 2.25 17.01
C SER A 201 6.42 1.14 16.59
N TRP A 202 7.74 1.28 16.78
CA TRP A 202 8.71 0.24 16.38
C TRP A 202 9.36 -0.52 17.53
N LYS A 203 9.53 0.08 18.72
CA LYS A 203 10.11 -0.62 19.88
C LYS A 203 9.30 -1.86 20.27
N ASN A 204 7.98 -1.77 20.17
CA ASN A 204 7.05 -2.81 20.59
C ASN A 204 6.67 -3.79 19.47
N LEU A 205 7.27 -3.67 18.28
CA LEU A 205 6.99 -4.59 17.19
C LEU A 205 7.60 -5.97 17.49
N GLU A 206 6.75 -6.98 17.56
CA GLU A 206 7.24 -8.34 17.73
C GLU A 206 7.95 -8.82 16.45
N GLY A 207 9.17 -9.36 16.62
CA GLY A 207 9.90 -10.03 15.54
C GLY A 207 10.46 -9.13 14.44
N TRP A 208 10.50 -7.81 14.60
CA TRP A 208 11.08 -6.92 13.57
C TRP A 208 12.57 -7.18 13.34
N LYS A 209 13.35 -7.47 14.40
CA LYS A 209 14.79 -7.79 14.30
C LYS A 209 15.03 -9.06 13.48
N ILE A 210 14.19 -10.09 13.67
CA ILE A 210 14.28 -11.35 12.92
C ILE A 210 13.95 -11.08 11.45
N GLN A 211 12.88 -10.34 11.17
CA GLN A 211 12.53 -9.96 9.79
C GLN A 211 13.63 -9.14 9.12
N GLU A 212 14.23 -8.18 9.83
CA GLU A 212 15.35 -7.41 9.33
C GLU A 212 16.55 -8.30 9.00
N PHE A 213 16.93 -9.20 9.92
CA PHE A 213 18.02 -10.14 9.70
C PHE A 213 17.76 -11.05 8.49
N LEU A 214 16.56 -11.60 8.36
CA LEU A 214 16.20 -12.46 7.23
C LEU A 214 16.17 -11.70 5.91
N THR A 215 15.79 -10.42 5.93
CA THR A 215 15.83 -9.57 4.73
C THR A 215 17.29 -9.26 4.33
N PHE A 216 18.14 -8.95 5.30
CA PHE A 216 19.60 -8.83 5.08
C PHE A 216 20.18 -10.13 4.50
N LEU A 217 19.85 -11.28 5.09
CA LEU A 217 20.32 -12.58 4.64
C LEU A 217 19.84 -12.86 3.21
N MET A 218 18.57 -12.60 2.89
CA MET A 218 18.03 -12.74 1.53
C MET A 218 18.79 -11.86 0.53
N ALA A 219 19.07 -10.60 0.89
CA ALA A 219 19.84 -9.70 0.03
C ALA A 219 21.25 -10.23 -0.27
N TRP A 220 21.95 -10.73 0.75
CA TRP A 220 23.30 -11.28 0.59
C TRP A 220 23.33 -12.62 -0.14
N VAL A 221 22.35 -13.50 0.10
CA VAL A 221 22.18 -14.74 -0.67
C VAL A 221 21.93 -14.41 -2.14
N PHE A 222 21.07 -13.43 -2.42
CA PHE A 222 20.75 -13.01 -3.78
C PHE A 222 21.97 -12.40 -4.50
N ILE A 223 22.65 -11.43 -3.88
CA ILE A 223 23.87 -10.80 -4.42
C ILE A 223 24.98 -11.85 -4.58
N GLY A 224 25.20 -12.67 -3.55
CA GLY A 224 26.21 -13.72 -3.57
C GLY A 224 25.98 -14.75 -4.66
N ALA A 225 24.74 -15.16 -4.90
CA ALA A 225 24.41 -16.08 -5.99
C ALA A 225 24.68 -15.48 -7.39
N VAL A 226 24.47 -14.17 -7.57
CA VAL A 226 24.84 -13.46 -8.81
C VAL A 226 26.36 -13.40 -8.98
N VAL A 227 27.09 -12.98 -7.93
CA VAL A 227 28.55 -12.85 -7.96
C VAL A 227 29.24 -14.20 -8.18
N ALA A 228 28.75 -15.25 -7.52
CA ALA A 228 29.23 -16.62 -7.68
C ALA A 228 28.77 -17.28 -9.00
N LYS A 229 28.02 -16.56 -9.85
CA LYS A 229 27.48 -17.05 -11.13
C LYS A 229 26.57 -18.28 -11.01
N ILE A 230 25.98 -18.50 -9.83
CA ILE A 230 24.96 -19.53 -9.61
C ILE A 230 23.67 -19.15 -10.35
N ILE A 231 23.35 -17.85 -10.36
CA ILE A 231 22.26 -17.27 -11.17
C ILE A 231 22.80 -16.17 -12.09
N PRO A 232 22.19 -15.96 -13.27
CA PRO A 232 22.66 -14.93 -14.20
C PRO A 232 22.51 -13.52 -13.63
N ALA A 233 23.42 -12.60 -13.97
CA ALA A 233 23.32 -11.18 -13.61
C ALA A 233 22.03 -10.52 -14.13
N MET A 234 21.47 -11.03 -15.24
CA MET A 234 20.16 -10.62 -15.76
C MET A 234 19.03 -10.78 -14.73
N THR A 235 19.18 -11.69 -13.77
CA THR A 235 18.24 -11.85 -12.64
C THR A 235 18.14 -10.59 -11.81
N LEU A 236 19.27 -9.93 -11.51
CA LEU A 236 19.28 -8.67 -10.76
C LEU A 236 18.62 -7.53 -11.54
N TYR A 237 18.87 -7.46 -12.85
CA TYR A 237 18.26 -6.46 -13.73
C TYR A 237 16.74 -6.64 -13.83
N LEU A 238 16.26 -7.86 -14.13
CA LEU A 238 14.82 -8.11 -14.20
C LEU A 238 14.14 -7.96 -12.83
N TRP A 239 14.81 -8.35 -11.74
CA TRP A 239 14.32 -8.11 -10.38
C TRP A 239 14.12 -6.61 -10.15
N TYR A 240 15.11 -5.78 -10.51
CA TYR A 240 14.99 -4.33 -10.41
C TYR A 240 13.82 -3.80 -11.25
N CYS A 241 13.72 -4.18 -12.52
CA CYS A 241 12.66 -3.73 -13.42
C CYS A 241 11.27 -4.09 -12.88
N VAL A 242 11.05 -5.34 -12.49
CA VAL A 242 9.76 -5.79 -11.94
C VAL A 242 9.43 -5.08 -10.64
N THR A 243 10.40 -4.95 -9.72
CA THR A 243 10.19 -4.25 -8.44
C THR A 243 9.87 -2.77 -8.65
N ALA A 244 10.59 -2.09 -9.54
CA ALA A 244 10.35 -0.70 -9.89
C ALA A 244 8.96 -0.51 -10.51
N LEU A 245 8.53 -1.40 -11.42
CA LEU A 245 7.20 -1.36 -12.01
C LEU A 245 6.09 -1.60 -10.97
N ILE A 246 6.29 -2.53 -10.02
CA ILE A 246 5.39 -2.76 -8.89
C ILE A 246 5.21 -1.47 -8.08
N PHE A 247 6.31 -0.80 -7.71
CA PHE A 247 6.23 0.48 -6.99
C PHE A 247 5.60 1.59 -7.83
N MET A 248 5.88 1.66 -9.13
CA MET A 248 5.31 2.66 -10.03
C MET A 248 3.78 2.51 -10.13
N VAL A 249 3.28 1.29 -10.36
CA VAL A 249 1.84 1.01 -10.38
C VAL A 249 1.23 1.35 -9.03
N ASN A 250 1.90 1.00 -7.93
CA ASN A 250 1.44 1.35 -6.60
C ASN A 250 1.36 2.87 -6.38
N SER A 251 2.38 3.64 -6.79
CA SER A 251 2.41 5.09 -6.68
C SER A 251 1.27 5.74 -7.47
N ILE A 252 1.00 5.27 -8.68
CA ILE A 252 -0.14 5.75 -9.49
C ILE A 252 -1.47 5.44 -8.79
N ARG A 253 -1.64 4.23 -8.26
CA ARG A 253 -2.83 3.83 -7.50
C ARG A 253 -3.02 4.72 -6.28
N THR A 254 -1.95 4.93 -5.51
CA THR A 254 -1.96 5.75 -4.30
C THR A 254 -2.43 7.17 -4.59
N LEU A 255 -1.93 7.80 -5.66
CA LEU A 255 -2.39 9.13 -6.08
C LEU A 255 -3.90 9.20 -6.41
N ALA A 256 -4.53 8.07 -6.70
CA ALA A 256 -5.97 7.98 -6.95
C ALA A 256 -6.78 7.46 -5.74
N ALA A 257 -6.12 7.12 -4.63
CA ALA A 257 -6.76 6.58 -3.44
C ALA A 257 -7.40 7.66 -2.56
N HIS A 258 -6.86 8.88 -2.61
CA HIS A 258 -7.32 10.05 -1.85
C HIS A 258 -7.38 11.30 -2.72
N ARG A 259 -8.10 12.31 -2.21
CA ARG A 259 -8.18 13.66 -2.79
C ARG A 259 -7.02 14.54 -2.35
N TYR A 260 -6.41 14.24 -1.20
CA TYR A 260 -5.22 14.89 -0.67
C TYR A 260 -5.40 16.40 -0.40
N GLN A 261 -6.61 16.80 0.00
CA GLN A 261 -7.00 18.21 0.16
C GLN A 261 -6.91 18.73 1.59
N ASN A 262 -6.65 17.86 2.58
CA ASN A 262 -6.45 18.27 3.96
C ASN A 262 -5.13 19.05 4.13
N PRO A 263 -5.16 20.28 4.67
CA PRO A 263 -3.96 21.00 5.08
C PRO A 263 -3.21 20.24 6.16
N GLU A 264 -1.87 20.32 6.15
CA GLU A 264 -1.03 19.70 7.17
C GLU A 264 -1.44 20.20 8.57
N GLU A 265 -1.43 19.27 9.54
CA GLU A 265 -1.76 19.50 10.96
C GLU A 265 -3.26 19.58 11.31
N ASN A 266 -4.17 19.53 10.34
CA ASN A 266 -5.59 19.49 10.65
C ASN A 266 -6.09 18.05 10.89
N VAL A 267 -6.58 17.77 12.09
CA VAL A 267 -7.18 16.48 12.44
C VAL A 267 -8.56 16.36 11.79
N MET A 268 -8.74 15.36 10.93
CA MET A 268 -10.02 15.13 10.24
C MET A 268 -10.94 14.24 11.06
N SER A 269 -12.25 14.53 11.05
CA SER A 269 -13.28 13.61 11.53
C SER A 269 -13.35 12.35 10.65
N HIS A 270 -13.87 11.24 11.18
CA HIS A 270 -14.03 10.01 10.40
C HIS A 270 -14.84 10.19 9.09
N PRO A 271 -15.97 10.94 9.07
CA PRO A 271 -16.66 11.25 7.82
C PRO A 271 -15.79 12.00 6.81
N ASN A 272 -14.94 12.93 7.26
CA ASN A 272 -14.06 13.68 6.37
C ASN A 272 -12.94 12.81 5.80
N GLN A 273 -12.38 11.89 6.60
CA GLN A 273 -11.39 10.92 6.10
C GLN A 273 -11.99 10.04 5.01
N MET A 274 -13.24 9.60 5.21
CA MET A 274 -14.00 8.84 4.21
C MET A 274 -14.24 9.67 2.93
N LEU A 275 -14.61 10.95 3.05
CA LEU A 275 -14.82 11.85 1.91
C LEU A 275 -13.54 12.22 1.16
N ASP A 276 -12.40 12.27 1.86
CA ASP A 276 -11.10 12.45 1.23
C ASP A 276 -10.61 11.17 0.55
N SER A 277 -11.09 10.01 0.98
CA SER A 277 -10.82 8.72 0.32
C SER A 277 -11.70 8.49 -0.91
N VAL A 278 -11.23 7.67 -1.84
CA VAL A 278 -11.90 7.45 -3.14
C VAL A 278 -12.25 5.98 -3.37
N ASN A 279 -13.48 5.72 -3.80
CA ASN A 279 -13.93 4.44 -4.36
C ASN A 279 -13.92 4.52 -5.89
N ILE A 280 -13.29 3.56 -6.56
CA ILE A 280 -13.22 3.43 -8.02
C ILE A 280 -13.73 2.03 -8.39
N PRO A 281 -15.06 1.77 -8.38
CA PRO A 281 -15.59 0.46 -8.76
C PRO A 281 -15.12 0.03 -10.16
N GLY A 282 -15.20 0.95 -11.13
CA GLY A 282 -14.75 0.76 -12.52
C GLY A 282 -15.24 -0.55 -13.16
N ILE A 283 -14.45 -1.09 -14.08
CA ILE A 283 -14.68 -2.43 -14.64
C ILE A 283 -13.94 -3.43 -13.75
N GLY A 284 -14.67 -4.29 -13.04
CA GLY A 284 -14.14 -5.06 -11.90
C GLY A 284 -12.81 -5.77 -12.15
N TRP A 285 -12.65 -6.47 -13.28
CA TRP A 285 -11.40 -7.16 -13.61
C TRP A 285 -10.27 -6.20 -14.03
N VAL A 286 -10.57 -5.12 -14.77
CA VAL A 286 -9.57 -4.14 -15.22
C VAL A 286 -9.04 -3.34 -14.04
N THR A 287 -9.95 -2.82 -13.21
CA THR A 287 -9.59 -2.03 -12.03
C THR A 287 -8.78 -2.86 -11.04
N SER A 288 -9.13 -4.13 -10.89
CA SER A 288 -8.39 -5.04 -10.00
C SER A 288 -6.95 -5.32 -10.44
N LEU A 289 -6.54 -4.96 -11.66
CA LEU A 289 -5.13 -5.10 -12.09
C LEU A 289 -4.23 -4.02 -11.46
N TRP A 290 -4.74 -2.80 -11.30
CA TRP A 290 -3.97 -1.67 -10.76
C TRP A 290 -4.39 -1.24 -9.35
N ALA A 291 -5.56 -1.67 -8.86
CA ALA A 291 -6.00 -1.54 -7.47
C ALA A 291 -6.54 -2.88 -6.94
N PRO A 292 -5.67 -3.91 -6.83
CA PRO A 292 -6.07 -5.25 -6.38
C PRO A 292 -6.37 -5.26 -4.87
N VAL A 293 -6.71 -6.43 -4.35
CA VAL A 293 -6.90 -6.67 -2.91
C VAL A 293 -7.86 -5.65 -2.29
N GLY A 294 -8.98 -5.39 -2.98
CA GLY A 294 -10.06 -4.52 -2.50
C GLY A 294 -9.73 -3.02 -2.47
N LEU A 295 -8.50 -2.61 -2.82
CA LEU A 295 -8.04 -1.22 -2.76
C LEU A 295 -8.77 -0.28 -3.71
N ARG A 296 -9.47 -0.82 -4.71
CA ARG A 296 -10.38 -0.02 -5.54
C ARG A 296 -11.58 0.54 -4.76
N PHE A 297 -11.83 0.06 -3.54
CA PHE A 297 -12.87 0.56 -2.64
C PHE A 297 -12.26 1.24 -1.41
N HIS A 298 -11.33 2.18 -1.63
CA HIS A 298 -10.52 2.73 -0.54
C HIS A 298 -11.33 3.50 0.52
N ALA A 299 -12.34 4.28 0.11
CA ALA A 299 -13.21 4.94 1.08
C ALA A 299 -14.07 3.96 1.90
N THR A 300 -14.48 2.85 1.28
CA THR A 300 -15.18 1.76 1.99
C THR A 300 -14.27 1.10 3.01
N HIS A 301 -13.01 0.91 2.64
CA HIS A 301 -11.97 0.40 3.53
C HIS A 301 -11.72 1.34 4.71
N HIS A 302 -11.63 2.65 4.50
CA HIS A 302 -11.53 3.64 5.59
C HIS A 302 -12.72 3.62 6.54
N LEU A 303 -13.93 3.37 6.02
CA LEU A 303 -15.13 3.24 6.85
C LEU A 303 -15.13 1.93 7.66
N PHE A 304 -14.59 0.84 7.10
CA PHE A 304 -14.53 -0.48 7.75
C PHE A 304 -13.18 -1.20 7.54
N PRO A 305 -12.09 -0.76 8.19
CA PRO A 305 -10.74 -1.31 7.93
C PRO A 305 -10.60 -2.80 8.29
N ASP A 306 -11.48 -3.28 9.16
CA ASP A 306 -11.52 -4.67 9.62
C ASP A 306 -12.19 -5.64 8.64
N LEU A 307 -12.84 -5.15 7.57
CA LEU A 307 -13.47 -6.01 6.56
C LEU A 307 -12.40 -6.73 5.72
N PRO A 308 -12.61 -8.02 5.41
CA PRO A 308 -11.78 -8.72 4.43
C PRO A 308 -11.82 -8.02 3.05
N TYR A 309 -10.69 -7.91 2.35
CA TYR A 309 -10.67 -7.22 1.06
C TYR A 309 -11.69 -7.73 0.03
N TYR A 310 -11.95 -9.04 0.01
CA TYR A 310 -12.79 -9.68 -1.01
C TYR A 310 -14.29 -9.39 -0.82
N VAL A 311 -14.70 -8.82 0.32
CA VAL A 311 -16.09 -8.40 0.56
C VAL A 311 -16.30 -6.90 0.41
N LEU A 312 -15.24 -6.10 0.16
CA LEU A 312 -15.37 -4.64 0.04
C LEU A 312 -16.27 -4.21 -1.13
N GLU A 313 -16.33 -4.99 -2.21
CA GLU A 313 -17.27 -4.75 -3.30
C GLU A 313 -18.73 -4.93 -2.86
N GLU A 314 -19.00 -5.99 -2.11
CA GLU A 314 -20.34 -6.26 -1.59
C GLU A 314 -20.75 -5.22 -0.55
N ALA A 315 -19.82 -4.82 0.33
CA ALA A 315 -20.03 -3.72 1.27
C ALA A 315 -20.35 -2.41 0.53
N HIS A 316 -19.56 -2.07 -0.49
CA HIS A 316 -19.80 -0.91 -1.34
C HIS A 316 -21.19 -0.94 -2.01
N ARG A 317 -21.57 -2.10 -2.56
CA ARG A 317 -22.87 -2.31 -3.20
C ARG A 317 -24.02 -2.06 -2.23
N ARG A 318 -23.93 -2.61 -1.00
CA ARG A 318 -24.96 -2.42 0.05
C ARG A 318 -25.07 -0.96 0.48
N LEU A 319 -23.94 -0.27 0.67
CA LEU A 319 -23.92 1.15 1.06
C LEU A 319 -24.50 2.05 -0.04
N ILE A 320 -24.16 1.83 -1.31
CA ILE A 320 -24.75 2.59 -2.42
C ILE A 320 -26.25 2.31 -2.57
N GLN A 321 -26.68 1.06 -2.39
CA GLN A 321 -28.09 0.68 -2.51
C GLN A 321 -28.94 1.34 -1.42
N ASP A 322 -28.40 1.42 -0.20
CA ASP A 322 -29.10 2.00 0.96
C ASP A 322 -29.07 3.54 0.96
N GLN A 323 -27.89 4.15 0.80
CA GLN A 323 -27.73 5.60 0.93
C GLN A 323 -27.97 6.36 -0.38
N GLY A 324 -27.90 5.70 -1.53
CA GLY A 324 -28.01 6.34 -2.84
C GLY A 324 -26.75 7.10 -3.28
N LYS A 325 -26.70 7.45 -4.57
CA LYS A 325 -25.52 8.08 -5.21
C LYS A 325 -25.26 9.53 -4.80
N ASN A 326 -26.30 10.24 -4.33
CA ASN A 326 -26.20 11.65 -3.92
C ASN A 326 -25.91 11.81 -2.42
N SER A 327 -25.68 10.71 -1.69
CA SER A 327 -25.27 10.72 -0.28
C SER A 327 -23.80 11.12 -0.12
N LEU A 328 -23.39 11.39 1.13
CA LEU A 328 -21.98 11.59 1.47
C LEU A 328 -21.10 10.41 1.03
N TYR A 329 -21.56 9.18 1.25
CA TYR A 329 -20.83 8.01 0.77
C TYR A 329 -20.77 7.95 -0.76
N GLY A 330 -21.86 8.30 -1.45
CA GLY A 330 -21.90 8.39 -2.91
C GLY A 330 -20.89 9.37 -3.51
N GLN A 331 -20.56 10.45 -2.80
CA GLN A 331 -19.53 11.42 -3.22
C GLN A 331 -18.12 10.83 -3.25
N THR A 332 -17.85 9.73 -2.56
CA THR A 332 -16.53 9.06 -2.61
C THR A 332 -16.26 8.38 -3.95
N VAL A 333 -17.29 8.20 -4.78
CA VAL A 333 -17.20 7.36 -5.98
C VAL A 333 -16.67 8.15 -7.17
N CYS A 334 -15.57 7.69 -7.74
CA CYS A 334 -15.04 8.14 -9.02
C CYS A 334 -15.23 7.07 -10.10
N SER A 335 -15.39 7.51 -11.35
CA SER A 335 -15.68 6.62 -12.48
C SER A 335 -14.46 5.83 -12.98
N GLY A 336 -13.24 6.24 -12.63
CA GLY A 336 -12.02 5.57 -13.06
C GLY A 336 -10.74 6.24 -12.55
N LEU A 337 -9.60 5.63 -12.90
CA LEU A 337 -8.26 6.13 -12.57
C LEU A 337 -8.01 7.52 -13.16
N PHE A 338 -8.24 7.70 -14.47
CA PHE A 338 -7.95 8.98 -15.14
C PHE A 338 -8.78 10.15 -14.59
N PRO A 339 -10.11 10.02 -14.36
CA PRO A 339 -10.88 11.06 -13.67
C PRO A 339 -10.32 11.43 -12.30
N ALA A 340 -9.95 10.45 -11.46
CA ALA A 340 -9.39 10.70 -10.14
C ALA A 340 -8.05 11.45 -10.20
N LEU A 341 -7.12 10.99 -11.06
CA LEU A 341 -5.83 11.65 -11.26
C LEU A 341 -5.98 13.06 -11.85
N ASN A 342 -6.90 13.24 -12.82
CA ASN A 342 -7.16 14.55 -13.41
C ASN A 342 -7.75 15.54 -12.38
N GLN A 343 -8.62 15.05 -11.49
CA GLN A 343 -9.13 15.86 -10.40
C GLN A 343 -7.98 16.29 -9.48
N LEU A 344 -7.12 15.36 -9.03
CA LEU A 344 -5.95 15.68 -8.21
C LEU A 344 -5.04 16.70 -8.92
N TRP A 345 -4.73 16.47 -10.19
CA TRP A 345 -3.86 17.32 -11.01
C TRP A 345 -4.36 18.75 -11.18
N LYS A 346 -5.69 18.92 -11.29
CA LYS A 346 -6.33 20.25 -11.38
C LYS A 346 -6.32 20.98 -10.04
N HIS A 347 -6.46 20.27 -8.92
CA HIS A 347 -6.41 20.89 -7.60
C HIS A 347 -4.98 21.32 -7.24
N ALA A 348 -3.98 20.51 -7.60
CA ALA A 348 -2.55 20.80 -7.40
C ALA A 348 -1.97 21.95 -8.25
N ASP A 349 -2.83 22.72 -8.93
CA ASP A 349 -2.47 23.89 -9.74
C ASP A 349 -2.97 25.21 -9.15
N ARG A 350 -3.80 25.11 -8.10
CA ARG A 350 -4.34 26.23 -7.34
C ARG A 350 -3.45 26.43 -6.12
#